data_AF-A0A970L3S4-F1
#
_entry.id   AF-A0A970L3S4-F1
#
_cell.length_a   1.000
_cell.length_b   1.000
_cell.length_c   1.000
_cell.angle_alpha   90.00
_cell.angle_beta   90.00
_cell.angle_gamma   90.00
#
_symmetry.space_group_name_H-M   'P 1'
#
loop_
_entity.id
_entity.type
_entity.pdbx_description
1 polymer ?
#
loop_
_entity_poly.entity_id
_entity_poly.type
_entity_poly.pdbx_seq_one_letter_code
_entity_poly.pdbx_strand_id
1 'polypeptide(L)' 'YVSRIGNADRYTYAQTLVIPLTGKVETARDIASLLGGRVAEDASVPATVDTAGVDIVVIVGRDYSG' A
#
# COMPACT_ATOMS: atom_id res chain seq x y z
N TYR A 1 -2.64 14.30 -0.08
CA TYR A 1 -3.80 14.08 -0.97
C TYR A 1 -3.93 12.58 -1.19
N VAL A 2 -5.07 11.99 -0.83
CA VAL A 2 -5.34 10.57 -1.10
C VAL A 2 -6.16 10.53 -2.38
N SER A 3 -5.65 9.89 -3.43
CA SER A 3 -6.30 9.91 -4.74
C SER A 3 -7.58 9.07 -4.75
N ARG A 4 -7.57 7.90 -4.10
CA ARG A 4 -8.72 6.98 -3.97
C ARG A 4 -8.59 6.09 -2.73
N ILE A 5 -9.72 5.70 -2.14
CA ILE A 5 -9.82 4.74 -1.03
C ILE A 5 -10.79 3.64 -1.45
N GLY A 6 -10.45 2.38 -1.15
CA GLY A 6 -11.29 1.22 -1.46
C GLY A 6 -10.94 0.02 -0.58
N ASN A 7 -11.75 -1.03 -0.69
CA ASN A 7 -11.49 -2.29 0.00
C ASN A 7 -10.35 -3.06 -0.68
N ALA A 8 -9.50 -3.70 0.12
CA ALA A 8 -8.54 -4.67 -0.38
C ALA A 8 -9.26 -5.86 -1.03
N ASP A 9 -8.63 -6.53 -2.00
CA ASP A 9 -9.20 -7.71 -2.66
C ASP A 9 -9.39 -8.89 -1.71
N ARG A 10 -8.59 -8.93 -0.64
CA ARG A 10 -8.59 -9.99 0.38
C ARG A 10 -8.48 -9.39 1.77
N TYR A 11 -9.11 -10.04 2.74
CA TYR A 11 -9.00 -9.72 4.17
C TYR A 11 -7.79 -10.40 4.84
N THR A 12 -7.01 -11.18 4.10
CA THR A 12 -5.94 -12.03 4.65
C THR A 12 -4.61 -11.32 4.83
N TYR A 13 -4.49 -10.04 4.51
CA TYR A 13 -3.27 -9.26 4.73
C TYR A 13 -2.96 -9.19 6.23
N ALA A 14 -1.96 -9.96 6.65
CA ALA A 14 -1.50 -9.99 8.02
C ALA A 14 -0.68 -8.74 8.38
N GLN A 15 -0.03 -8.13 7.40
CA GLN A 15 0.82 -6.95 7.55
C GLN A 15 0.37 -5.82 6.61
N THR A 16 0.61 -4.58 7.02
CA THR A 16 0.37 -3.39 6.20
C THR A 16 1.46 -3.28 5.14
N LEU A 17 1.05 -3.24 3.87
CA LEU A 17 1.94 -3.21 2.72
C LEU A 17 1.87 -1.85 2.04
N VAL A 18 3.03 -1.29 1.71
CA VAL A 18 3.16 -0.08 0.91
C VAL A 18 3.90 -0.43 -0.37
N ILE A 19 3.21 -0.36 -1.50
CA ILE A 19 3.70 -0.78 -2.82
C ILE A 19 3.95 0.47 -3.67
N PRO A 20 5.21 0.84 -3.94
CA PRO A 20 5.53 1.95 -4.85
C PRO A 20 5.40 1.50 -6.31
N LEU A 21 4.62 2.21 -7.12
CA LEU A 21 4.38 1.88 -8.54
C LEU A 21 5.21 2.69 -9.53
N THR A 22 5.57 3.92 -9.16
CA THR A 22 6.26 4.88 -10.06
C THR A 22 7.69 5.19 -9.60
N GLY A 23 8.32 4.29 -8.83
CA GLY A 23 9.68 4.50 -8.30
C GLY A 23 9.76 5.48 -7.12
N LYS A 24 8.61 5.89 -6.53
CA LYS A 24 8.55 6.73 -5.32
C LYS A 24 8.85 5.94 -4.03
N VAL A 25 9.98 5.23 -4.01
CA VAL A 25 10.38 4.32 -2.93
C VAL A 25 10.61 5.08 -1.63
N GLU A 26 11.20 6.28 -1.66
CA GLU A 26 11.43 7.09 -0.46
C GLU A 26 10.12 7.50 0.22
N THR A 27 9.16 8.03 -0.56
CA THR A 27 7.82 8.34 -0.06
C THR A 27 7.11 7.10 0.49
N ALA A 28 7.27 5.94 -0.17
CA ALA A 28 6.72 4.69 0.34
C ALA A 28 7.34 4.27 1.69
N ARG A 29 8.64 4.51 1.89
CA ARG A 29 9.33 4.26 3.18
C ARG A 29 8.81 5.17 4.28
N ASP A 30 8.60 6.47 4.00
CA ASP A 30 8.01 7.40 4.96
C ASP A 30 6.59 6.95 5.36
N ILE A 31 5.77 6.57 4.39
CA ILE A 31 4.41 6.07 4.65
C ILE A 31 4.43 4.77 5.46
N ALA A 32 5.33 3.84 5.12
CA ALA A 32 5.47 2.59 5.87
C ALA A 32 5.86 2.85 7.34
N SER A 33 6.78 3.79 7.59
CA SER A 33 7.20 4.20 8.93
C SER A 33 6.04 4.78 9.74
N LEU A 34 5.22 5.64 9.12
CA LEU A 34 4.04 6.24 9.78
C LEU A 34 2.96 5.21 10.13
N LEU A 35 2.76 4.21 9.27
CA LEU A 35 1.69 3.23 9.42
C LEU A 35 2.13 1.95 10.16
N GLY A 36 3.41 1.83 10.53
CA GLY A 36 3.96 0.60 11.09
C GLY A 36 4.01 -0.58 10.12
N GLY A 37 4.00 -0.30 8.80
CA GLY A 37 3.98 -1.30 7.74
C GLY A 37 5.36 -1.57 7.12
N ARG A 38 5.35 -2.28 5.99
CA ARG A 38 6.56 -2.55 5.19
C ARG A 38 6.41 -2.10 3.75
N VAL A 39 7.51 -1.62 3.18
CA VAL A 39 7.59 -1.38 1.74
C VAL A 39 7.73 -2.73 1.03
N ALA A 40 6.89 -2.96 0.03
CA ALA A 40 6.87 -4.20 -0.73
C ALA A 40 7.05 -3.89 -2.22
N GLU A 41 8.31 -3.70 -2.61
CA GLU A 41 8.70 -3.27 -3.98
C GLU A 41 8.34 -4.34 -5.04
N ASP A 42 8.41 -5.62 -4.67
CA ASP A 42 8.08 -6.75 -5.55
C ASP A 42 6.67 -7.34 -5.31
N ALA A 43 5.83 -6.70 -4.50
CA ALA A 43 4.48 -7.20 -4.26
C ALA A 43 3.55 -6.86 -5.44
N SER A 44 2.84 -7.88 -5.92
CA SER A 44 1.76 -7.65 -6.88
C SER A 44 0.65 -6.82 -6.24
N VAL A 45 0.29 -5.73 -6.91
CA VAL A 45 -0.92 -4.98 -6.61
C VAL A 45 -2.14 -5.87 -6.89
N PRO A 46 -3.17 -5.86 -6.02
CA PRO A 46 -4.41 -6.54 -6.31
C PRO A 46 -5.02 -6.13 -7.64
N ALA A 47 -5.49 -7.11 -8.43
CA ALA A 47 -6.07 -6.85 -9.75
C ALA A 47 -7.37 -6.01 -9.71
N THR A 48 -7.99 -5.87 -8.54
CA THR A 48 -9.17 -5.03 -8.31
C THR A 48 -8.84 -3.55 -8.10
N VAL A 49 -7.56 -3.21 -7.93
CA VAL A 49 -7.10 -1.84 -7.72
C VAL A 49 -6.72 -1.25 -9.08
N ASP A 50 -7.45 -0.22 -9.50
CA ASP A 50 -7.06 0.60 -10.67
C ASP A 50 -5.81 1.41 -10.32
N THR A 51 -4.70 1.08 -10.98
CA THR A 51 -3.38 1.70 -10.74
C THR A 51 -3.08 2.84 -11.71
N ALA A 52 -3.99 3.18 -12.62
CA ALA A 52 -3.81 4.25 -13.58
C ALA A 52 -3.61 5.61 -12.86
N GLY A 53 -2.43 6.20 -13.02
CA GLY A 53 -2.06 7.47 -12.36
C GLY A 53 -1.84 7.37 -10.85
N VAL A 54 -1.68 6.15 -10.30
CA VAL A 54 -1.38 5.93 -8.89
C VAL A 54 0.12 5.74 -8.69
N ASP A 55 0.69 6.51 -7.78
CA ASP A 55 2.12 6.41 -7.45
C ASP A 55 2.43 5.34 -6.39
N ILE A 56 1.53 5.19 -5.41
CA ILE A 56 1.72 4.33 -4.24
C ILE A 56 0.38 3.70 -3.88
N VAL A 57 0.39 2.39 -3.67
CA VAL A 57 -0.74 1.64 -3.13
C VAL A 57 -0.43 1.27 -1.69
N VAL A 58 -1.37 1.56 -0.79
CA VAL A 58 -1.29 1.15 0.62
C VAL A 58 -2.37 0.13 0.87
N ILE A 59 -1.98 -1.05 1.34
CA ILE A 59 -2.88 -2.13 1.74
C ILE A 59 -2.78 -2.23 3.26
N VAL A 60 -3.84 -1.84 3.95
CA VAL A 60 -3.91 -1.90 5.41
C VAL A 60 -4.11 -3.35 5.85
N GLY A 61 -3.18 -3.85 6.65
CA GLY A 61 -3.21 -5.20 7.19
C GLY A 61 -3.84 -5.26 8.57
N ARG A 62 -3.97 -6.48 9.12
CA ARG A 62 -4.48 -6.72 10.48
C ARG A 62 -3.59 -6.18 11.60
N ASP A 63 -2.32 -5.93 11.31
CA ASP A 63 -1.34 -5.31 12.21
C ASP A 63 -1.54 -3.81 12.39
N TYR A 64 -2.32 -3.16 11.51
CA TYR A 64 -2.61 -1.74 11.62
C TYR A 64 -3.44 -1.46 12.87
N SER A 65 -2.85 -0.72 13.82
CA SER A 65 -3.45 -0.45 15.12
C SER A 65 -4.05 0.95 15.29
N GLY A 66 -3.88 1.85 14.30
CA GLY A 66 -4.60 3.12 14.17
C GLY A 66 -4.38 4.13 15.29
#